data_AF-A0A6P1D8P8-F1
#
_entry.id   AF-A0A6P1D8P8-F1
#
_cell.length_a   1.000
_cell.length_b   1.000
_cell.length_c   1.000
_cell.angle_alpha   90.00
_cell.angle_beta   90.00
_cell.angle_gamma   90.00
#
_symmetry.space_group_name_H-M   'P 1'
#
loop_
_entity.id
_entity.type
_entity.pdbx_description
1 polymer ?
#
loop_
_entity_poly.entity_id
_entity_poly.type
_entity_poly.pdbx_seq_one_letter_code
_entity_poly.pdbx_strand_id
1 'polypeptide(L)'
;MAELVYTRVSTDEQSTVGQTHLLAEAGLVDGALGVRLFADPATSSTIPALHRDGFRELARYARPGDRLTVSELYRLCRDLADILAVRDWCQRHQVKLRVLSGALSGITDLAAADATTTMLVNVLISVGQFQRDLQNELTREGLAAARANGAISGRRPQVATNGDLEQVRRQYREGASIAALARQHRVSRVAIRTALADLLPDRPEQPAPTDIDEPRPIRIEMPGKLAHHLTAHTADLGETERHALRDGRQIRRGQGYSLHVTAPPHIHQALLAAAEPLAHSTAAADRKAYRIYRDRLTQQPPGLTGTQRA
;
A
#
# COMPACT_ATOMS: atom_id res chain seq x y z
N MET A 1 32.86 16.63 7.92
CA MET A 1 32.30 15.75 6.88
C MET A 1 32.30 14.35 7.44
N ALA A 2 31.12 13.84 7.79
CA ALA A 2 30.92 12.46 8.19
C ALA A 2 30.52 11.60 6.97
N GLU A 3 30.90 10.31 7.01
CA GLU A 3 30.41 9.28 6.11
C GLU A 3 29.17 8.62 6.75
N LEU A 4 28.01 8.92 6.19
CA LEU A 4 26.73 8.35 6.60
C LEU A 4 26.48 7.13 5.73
N VAL A 5 26.59 5.94 6.32
CA VAL A 5 26.41 4.69 5.60
C VAL A 5 24.99 4.21 5.83
N TYR A 6 24.25 3.94 4.76
CA TYR A 6 22.92 3.38 4.85
C TYR A 6 22.88 1.95 4.33
N THR A 7 22.32 1.05 5.14
CA THR A 7 22.12 -0.37 4.81
C THR A 7 20.65 -0.77 4.91
N ARG A 8 20.26 -1.76 4.11
CA ARG A 8 18.93 -2.36 4.18
C ARG A 8 19.11 -3.85 4.40
N VAL A 9 18.75 -4.32 5.59
CA VAL A 9 18.93 -5.72 5.97
C VAL A 9 17.65 -6.47 5.60
N SER A 10 17.73 -7.30 4.57
CA SER A 10 16.65 -8.22 4.20
C SER A 10 16.66 -9.43 5.13
N THR A 11 15.54 -10.17 5.20
CA THR A 11 15.48 -11.48 5.88
C THR A 11 16.31 -12.57 5.17
N ASP A 12 16.87 -12.25 4.00
CA ASP A 12 17.79 -13.10 3.26
C ASP A 12 19.24 -12.81 3.70
N GLU A 13 19.81 -13.73 4.48
CA GLU A 13 21.17 -13.66 5.03
C GLU A 13 22.23 -13.50 3.94
N GLN A 14 22.04 -14.12 2.77
CA GLN A 14 23.03 -14.10 1.68
C GLN A 14 23.15 -12.71 1.04
N SER A 15 22.04 -11.96 1.00
CA SER A 15 22.01 -10.60 0.47
C SER A 15 22.72 -9.57 1.36
N THR A 16 22.86 -9.87 2.65
CA THR A 16 23.44 -8.97 3.66
C THR A 16 24.97 -9.08 3.68
N VAL A 17 25.51 -10.30 3.49
CA VAL A 17 26.95 -10.56 3.47
C VAL A 17 27.68 -9.77 2.37
N GLY A 18 27.15 -9.74 1.14
CA GLY A 18 27.77 -8.98 0.05
C GLY A 18 27.78 -7.47 0.27
N GLN A 19 26.73 -6.92 0.88
CA GLN A 19 26.67 -5.50 1.25
C GLN A 19 27.72 -5.15 2.31
N THR A 20 27.82 -5.97 3.36
CA THR A 20 28.80 -5.77 4.43
C THR A 20 30.23 -5.88 3.91
N HIS A 21 30.50 -6.79 2.98
CA HIS A 21 31.82 -6.95 2.39
C HIS A 21 32.26 -5.69 1.60
N LEU A 22 31.41 -5.18 0.70
CA LEU A 22 31.70 -3.96 -0.06
C LEU A 22 31.95 -2.74 0.84
N LEU A 23 31.17 -2.61 1.92
CA LEU A 23 31.36 -1.55 2.89
C LEU A 23 32.68 -1.71 3.67
N ALA A 24 33.04 -2.94 4.03
CA ALA A 24 34.30 -3.24 4.71
C ALA A 24 35.51 -2.96 3.83
N GLU A 25 35.49 -3.34 2.54
CA GLU A 25 36.54 -3.02 1.57
C GLU A 25 36.73 -1.50 1.40
N ALA A 26 35.64 -0.73 1.54
CA ALA A 26 35.68 0.73 1.51
C ALA A 26 36.10 1.37 2.86
N GLY A 27 36.37 0.57 3.90
CA GLY A 27 36.69 1.06 5.25
C GLY A 27 35.50 1.66 6.01
N LEU A 28 34.27 1.42 5.55
CA LEU A 28 33.03 1.99 6.05
C LEU A 28 32.34 1.02 7.02
N VAL A 29 33.03 0.71 8.11
CA VAL A 29 32.59 -0.24 9.15
C VAL A 29 32.19 0.46 10.44
N ASP A 30 31.47 -0.25 11.31
CA ASP A 30 31.13 0.27 12.63
C ASP A 30 32.38 0.58 13.45
N GLY A 31 32.38 1.69 14.17
CA GLY A 31 33.52 2.18 14.94
C GLY A 31 34.64 2.84 14.13
N ALA A 32 34.56 2.89 12.79
CA ALA A 32 35.52 3.64 11.99
C ALA A 32 35.39 5.16 12.23
N LEU A 33 36.52 5.88 12.27
CA LEU A 33 36.53 7.31 12.57
C LEU A 33 35.77 8.09 11.49
N GLY A 34 34.74 8.84 11.92
CA GLY A 34 33.93 9.67 11.02
C GLY A 34 32.85 8.91 10.24
N VAL A 35 32.65 7.61 10.52
CA VAL A 35 31.60 6.78 9.92
C VAL A 35 30.41 6.67 10.87
N ARG A 36 29.19 6.80 10.33
CA ARG A 36 27.95 6.54 11.06
C ARG A 36 27.06 5.62 10.25
N LEU A 37 26.72 4.47 10.82
CA LEU A 37 25.84 3.50 10.18
C LEU A 37 24.37 3.75 10.53
N PHE A 38 23.50 3.59 9.54
CA PHE A 38 22.04 3.59 9.66
C PHE A 38 21.49 2.38 8.91
N ALA A 39 20.51 1.71 9.50
CA ALA A 39 19.97 0.48 8.93
C ALA A 39 18.45 0.44 9.04
N ASP A 40 17.80 -0.10 8.00
CA ASP A 40 16.39 -0.49 8.06
C ASP A 40 16.27 -2.04 8.01
N PRO A 41 16.00 -2.70 9.16
CA PRO A 41 15.82 -4.14 9.22
C PRO A 41 14.45 -4.57 8.71
N ALA A 42 14.41 -5.63 7.91
CA ALA A 42 13.19 -6.32 7.45
C ALA A 42 12.11 -5.39 6.82
N THR A 43 12.51 -4.23 6.32
CA THR A 43 11.59 -3.24 5.77
C THR A 43 11.22 -3.63 4.34
N SER A 44 9.91 -3.73 4.09
CA SER A 44 9.36 -4.01 2.77
C SER A 44 9.94 -3.05 1.73
N SER A 45 10.39 -3.61 0.60
CA SER A 45 10.85 -2.84 -0.56
C SER A 45 9.79 -1.91 -1.15
N THR A 46 8.53 -2.04 -0.72
CA THR A 46 7.43 -1.16 -1.13
C THR A 46 7.53 0.24 -0.51
N ILE A 47 8.18 0.40 0.65
CA ILE A 47 8.25 1.68 1.37
C ILE A 47 9.37 2.54 0.74
N PRO A 48 9.06 3.77 0.26
CA PRO A 48 10.07 4.70 -0.27
C PRO A 48 11.15 5.01 0.74
N ALA A 49 12.39 5.21 0.28
CA ALA A 49 13.57 5.36 1.15
C ALA A 49 13.37 6.45 2.23
N LEU A 50 12.88 7.62 1.83
CA LEU A 50 12.66 8.77 2.73
C LEU A 50 11.62 8.53 3.84
N HIS A 51 10.77 7.50 3.69
CA HIS A 51 9.73 7.16 4.66
C HIS A 51 10.12 6.05 5.63
N ARG A 52 11.32 5.48 5.47
CA ARG A 52 11.83 4.44 6.36
C ARG A 52 12.44 5.05 7.61
N ASP A 53 12.35 4.34 8.72
CA ASP A 53 12.73 4.88 10.02
C ASP A 53 14.25 5.08 10.13
N GLY A 54 15.05 4.14 9.62
CA GLY A 54 16.50 4.27 9.54
C GLY A 54 16.94 5.45 8.67
N PHE A 55 16.27 5.69 7.55
CA PHE A 55 16.54 6.88 6.74
C PHE A 55 16.12 8.17 7.46
N ARG A 56 15.00 8.19 8.18
CA ARG A 56 14.58 9.36 8.97
C ARG A 56 15.55 9.67 10.10
N GLU A 57 16.19 8.66 10.68
CA GLU A 57 17.27 8.85 11.66
C GLU A 57 18.51 9.44 11.00
N LEU A 58 18.91 8.91 9.84
CA LEU A 58 19.99 9.47 9.03
C LEU A 58 19.73 10.93 8.70
N ALA A 59 18.52 11.25 8.25
CA ALA A 59 18.13 12.59 7.87
C ALA A 59 18.14 13.58 9.05
N ARG A 60 17.86 13.12 10.27
CA ARG A 60 17.97 13.92 11.50
C ARG A 60 19.42 14.17 11.91
N TYR A 61 20.33 13.25 11.58
CA TYR A 61 21.75 13.36 11.91
C TYR A 61 22.55 14.16 10.88
N ALA A 62 22.19 14.04 9.60
CA ALA A 62 22.94 14.57 8.48
C ALA A 62 23.14 16.08 8.55
N ARG A 63 24.34 16.53 8.18
CA ARG A 63 24.72 17.94 8.10
C ARG A 63 25.14 18.31 6.68
N PRO A 64 25.03 19.59 6.28
CA PRO A 64 25.59 20.08 5.04
C PRO A 64 27.07 19.68 4.90
N GLY A 65 27.41 19.11 3.75
CA GLY A 65 28.76 18.64 3.44
C GLY A 65 29.05 17.20 3.84
N ASP A 66 28.15 16.50 4.54
CA ASP A 66 28.27 15.06 4.79
C ASP A 66 28.06 14.25 3.51
N ARG A 67 28.47 12.98 3.53
CA ARG A 67 28.32 12.05 2.41
C ARG A 67 27.45 10.87 2.81
N LEU A 68 26.35 10.67 2.10
CA LEU A 68 25.53 9.46 2.14
C LEU A 68 26.15 8.41 1.22
N THR A 69 26.68 7.34 1.79
CA THR A 69 27.27 6.21 1.05
C THR A 69 26.40 4.96 1.18
N VAL A 70 26.11 4.32 0.05
CA VAL A 70 25.39 3.04 -0.02
C VAL A 70 26.15 2.02 -0.86
N SER A 71 26.00 0.74 -0.56
CA SER A 71 26.68 -0.32 -1.34
C SER A 71 26.19 -0.34 -2.80
N GLU A 72 24.88 -0.28 -2.99
CA GLU A 72 24.21 -0.32 -4.30
C GLU A 72 22.96 0.57 -4.26
N LEU A 73 22.69 1.31 -5.34
CA LEU A 73 21.58 2.27 -5.37
C LEU A 73 20.21 1.60 -5.22
N TYR A 74 20.01 0.45 -5.87
CA TYR A 74 18.75 -0.29 -5.81
C TYR A 74 18.48 -0.99 -4.48
N ARG A 75 19.43 -0.97 -3.54
CA ARG A 75 19.19 -1.40 -2.15
C ARG A 75 18.61 -0.29 -1.29
N LEU A 76 18.93 0.96 -1.62
CA LEU A 76 18.32 2.14 -1.03
C LEU A 76 16.95 2.41 -1.68
N CYS A 77 16.93 2.53 -3.01
CA CYS A 77 15.78 3.01 -3.76
C CYS A 77 15.07 1.89 -4.54
N ARG A 78 13.75 1.90 -4.59
CA ARG A 78 12.96 0.85 -5.26
C ARG A 78 12.71 1.12 -6.75
N ASP A 79 12.62 2.38 -7.15
CA ASP A 79 12.26 2.81 -8.50
C ASP A 79 12.86 4.18 -8.84
N LEU A 80 12.66 4.62 -10.08
CA LEU A 80 13.18 5.90 -10.57
C LEU A 80 12.67 7.07 -9.71
N ALA A 81 11.39 7.06 -9.34
CA ALA A 81 10.81 8.11 -8.52
C ALA A 81 11.47 8.18 -7.14
N ASP A 82 11.74 7.03 -6.51
CA ASP A 82 12.44 6.94 -5.23
C ASP A 82 13.91 7.40 -5.35
N ILE A 83 14.60 7.07 -6.43
CA ILE A 83 15.96 7.57 -6.70
C ILE A 83 15.97 9.09 -6.84
N LEU A 84 15.04 9.66 -7.62
CA LEU A 84 14.94 11.10 -7.81
C LEU A 84 14.60 11.81 -6.49
N ALA A 85 13.70 11.25 -5.68
CA ALA A 85 13.34 11.79 -4.38
C ALA A 85 14.54 11.81 -3.41
N VAL A 86 15.33 10.74 -3.36
CA VAL A 86 16.56 10.70 -2.56
C VAL A 86 17.59 11.70 -3.07
N ARG A 87 17.78 11.79 -4.38
CA ARG A 87 18.72 12.75 -4.99
C ARG A 87 18.34 14.19 -4.65
N ASP A 88 17.08 14.52 -4.81
CA ASP A 88 16.50 15.82 -4.50
C ASP A 88 16.60 16.16 -2.99
N TRP A 89 16.38 15.17 -2.12
CA TRP A 89 16.66 15.31 -0.69
C TRP A 89 18.15 15.63 -0.42
N CYS A 90 19.07 14.85 -1.00
CA CYS A 90 20.50 15.08 -0.87
C CYS A 90 20.90 16.50 -1.33
N GLN A 91 20.35 16.97 -2.44
CA GLN A 91 20.59 18.32 -2.97
C GLN A 91 20.12 19.41 -2.01
N ARG A 92 18.88 19.32 -1.51
CA ARG A 92 18.34 20.32 -0.55
C ARG A 92 19.12 20.38 0.74
N HIS A 93 19.63 19.25 1.21
CA HIS A 93 20.38 19.14 2.46
C HIS A 93 21.89 19.29 2.28
N GLN A 94 22.37 19.54 1.05
CA GLN A 94 23.79 19.64 0.68
C GLN A 94 24.59 18.40 1.12
N VAL A 95 23.97 17.23 1.04
CA VAL A 95 24.57 15.92 1.31
C VAL A 95 24.99 15.31 -0.01
N LYS A 96 26.23 14.80 -0.07
CA LYS A 96 26.72 14.09 -1.27
C LYS A 96 26.18 12.68 -1.32
N LEU A 97 25.87 12.16 -2.50
CA LEU A 97 25.40 10.78 -2.66
C LEU A 97 26.46 9.93 -3.35
N ARG A 98 26.92 8.85 -2.70
CA ARG A 98 27.92 7.92 -3.23
C ARG A 98 27.37 6.49 -3.25
N VAL A 99 27.66 5.79 -4.34
CA VAL A 99 27.33 4.36 -4.50
C VAL A 99 28.64 3.60 -4.70
N LEU A 100 28.82 2.45 -4.04
CA LEU A 100 30.08 1.69 -4.12
C LEU A 100 30.12 0.70 -5.30
N SER A 101 28.96 0.21 -5.74
CA SER A 101 28.87 -0.83 -6.78
C SER A 101 27.79 -0.53 -7.83
N GLY A 102 27.93 -1.14 -9.00
CA GLY A 102 27.05 -0.98 -10.16
C GLY A 102 27.46 0.14 -11.11
N ALA A 103 26.63 0.42 -12.11
CA ALA A 103 26.94 1.34 -13.21
C ALA A 103 27.18 2.80 -12.78
N LEU A 104 26.78 3.16 -11.54
CA LEU A 104 26.90 4.51 -10.99
C LEU A 104 28.08 4.67 -10.01
N SER A 105 28.86 3.61 -9.75
CA SER A 105 29.94 3.65 -8.74
C SER A 105 31.11 4.57 -9.11
N GLY A 106 31.30 4.85 -10.40
CA GLY A 106 32.32 5.78 -10.89
C GLY A 106 31.98 7.26 -10.65
N ILE A 107 30.75 7.58 -10.22
CA ILE A 107 30.31 8.95 -9.95
C ILE A 107 30.56 9.25 -8.47
N THR A 108 31.38 10.27 -8.20
CA THR A 108 31.80 10.64 -6.84
C THR A 108 30.71 11.34 -6.02
N ASP A 109 29.77 12.01 -6.71
CA ASP A 109 28.58 12.61 -6.11
C ASP A 109 27.39 12.57 -7.08
N LEU A 110 26.50 11.60 -6.90
CA LEU A 110 25.28 11.46 -7.69
C LEU A 110 24.26 12.59 -7.42
N ALA A 111 24.39 13.30 -6.30
CA ALA A 111 23.55 14.45 -5.97
C ALA A 111 24.03 15.74 -6.64
N ALA A 112 25.21 15.75 -7.26
CA ALA A 112 25.73 16.93 -7.93
C ALA A 112 24.74 17.46 -8.97
N ALA A 113 24.58 18.78 -8.98
CA ALA A 113 23.63 19.50 -9.83
C ALA A 113 24.24 19.97 -11.16
N ASP A 114 25.46 19.55 -11.49
CA ASP A 114 26.05 19.84 -12.79
C ASP A 114 25.29 19.12 -13.92
N ALA A 115 25.31 19.73 -15.10
CA ALA A 115 24.54 19.25 -16.25
C ALA A 115 24.96 17.83 -16.66
N THR A 116 26.25 17.51 -16.57
CA THR A 116 26.81 16.21 -16.97
C THR A 116 26.36 15.11 -16.02
N THR A 117 26.51 15.28 -14.71
CA THR A 117 26.02 14.32 -13.71
C THR A 117 24.51 14.15 -13.81
N THR A 118 23.77 15.24 -13.95
CA THR A 118 22.31 15.19 -14.09
C THR A 118 21.90 14.38 -15.33
N MET A 119 22.54 14.60 -16.48
CA MET A 119 22.27 13.84 -17.70
C MET A 119 22.61 12.36 -17.53
N LEU A 120 23.80 12.04 -17.03
CA LEU A 120 24.26 10.66 -16.85
C LEU A 120 23.35 9.88 -15.90
N VAL A 121 22.99 10.49 -14.76
CA VAL A 121 22.08 9.90 -13.78
C VAL A 121 20.71 9.64 -14.43
N ASN A 122 20.14 10.62 -15.12
CA ASN A 122 18.83 10.44 -15.77
C ASN A 122 18.86 9.33 -16.83
N VAL A 123 19.90 9.26 -17.66
CA VAL A 123 20.04 8.21 -18.68
C VAL A 123 20.16 6.84 -18.05
N LEU A 124 21.05 6.68 -17.06
CA LEU A 124 21.29 5.39 -16.40
C LEU A 124 20.08 4.91 -15.61
N ILE A 125 19.35 5.81 -14.93
CA ILE A 125 18.12 5.40 -14.27
C ILE A 125 17.04 5.04 -15.30
N SER A 126 16.93 5.76 -16.43
CA SER A 126 15.99 5.42 -17.51
C SER A 126 16.26 4.04 -18.10
N VAL A 127 17.54 3.70 -18.35
CA VAL A 127 17.95 2.36 -18.79
C VAL A 127 17.58 1.29 -17.76
N GLY A 128 17.83 1.55 -16.47
CA GLY A 128 17.46 0.62 -15.39
C GLY A 128 15.95 0.46 -15.21
N GLN A 129 15.16 1.49 -15.51
CA GLN A 129 13.70 1.39 -15.56
C GLN A 129 13.24 0.54 -16.76
N PHE A 130 13.77 0.81 -17.94
CA PHE A 130 13.51 0.03 -19.15
C PHE A 130 13.80 -1.47 -18.95
N GLN A 131 14.95 -1.82 -18.38
CA GLN A 131 15.31 -3.21 -18.11
C GLN A 131 14.32 -3.89 -17.15
N ARG A 132 13.87 -3.20 -16.10
CA ARG A 132 12.90 -3.75 -15.16
C ARG A 132 11.53 -3.94 -15.80
N ASP A 133 11.11 -3.00 -16.63
CA ASP A 133 9.84 -3.11 -17.35
C ASP A 133 9.85 -4.26 -18.36
N LEU A 134 10.96 -4.41 -19.12
CA LEU A 134 11.17 -5.54 -20.02
C LEU A 134 11.17 -6.88 -19.27
N GLN A 135 11.86 -6.98 -18.12
CA GLN A 135 11.87 -8.20 -17.31
C GLN A 135 10.46 -8.56 -16.83
N ASN A 136 9.67 -7.56 -16.43
CA ASN A 136 8.28 -7.75 -16.01
C ASN A 136 7.39 -8.20 -17.17
N GLU A 137 7.58 -7.64 -18.35
CA GLU A 137 6.87 -8.02 -19.58
C GLU A 137 7.15 -9.47 -19.95
N LEU A 138 8.42 -9.86 -20.06
CA LEU A 138 8.85 -11.23 -20.33
C LEU A 138 8.32 -12.21 -19.27
N THR A 139 8.30 -11.81 -18.00
CA THR A 139 7.75 -12.64 -16.92
C THR A 139 6.25 -12.85 -17.08
N ARG A 140 5.50 -11.81 -17.48
CA ARG A 140 4.07 -11.90 -17.73
C ARG A 140 3.76 -12.78 -18.94
N GLU A 141 4.53 -12.65 -20.01
CA GLU A 141 4.42 -13.51 -21.20
C GLU A 141 4.71 -14.97 -20.84
N GLY A 142 5.79 -15.23 -20.10
CA GLY A 142 6.12 -16.57 -19.62
C GLY A 142 5.04 -17.17 -18.73
N LEU A 143 4.47 -16.38 -17.81
CA LEU A 143 3.35 -16.79 -16.98
C LEU A 143 2.07 -17.04 -17.80
N ALA A 144 1.81 -16.22 -18.82
CA ALA A 144 0.66 -16.41 -19.71
C ALA A 144 0.81 -17.70 -20.53
N ALA A 145 1.99 -17.95 -21.10
CA ALA A 145 2.30 -19.19 -21.81
C ALA A 145 2.22 -20.41 -20.90
N ALA A 146 2.75 -20.31 -19.68
CA ALA A 146 2.65 -21.38 -18.68
C ALA A 146 1.18 -21.68 -18.32
N ARG A 147 0.35 -20.64 -18.11
CA ARG A 147 -1.08 -20.80 -17.87
C ARG A 147 -1.81 -21.43 -19.06
N ALA A 148 -1.49 -21.01 -20.29
CA ALA A 148 -2.05 -21.61 -21.50
C ALA A 148 -1.71 -23.11 -21.63
N ASN A 149 -0.51 -23.51 -21.14
CA ASN A 149 -0.08 -24.90 -21.04
C ASN A 149 -0.60 -25.63 -19.78
N GLY A 150 -1.55 -25.05 -19.05
CA GLY A 150 -2.20 -25.67 -17.88
C GLY A 150 -1.42 -25.56 -16.57
N ALA A 151 -0.35 -24.77 -16.50
CA ALA A 151 0.38 -24.55 -15.25
C ALA A 151 -0.46 -23.70 -14.29
N ILE A 152 -0.81 -24.29 -13.14
CA ILE A 152 -1.54 -23.61 -12.07
C ILE A 152 -0.55 -22.78 -11.25
N SER A 153 -0.59 -21.45 -11.43
CA SER A 153 0.21 -20.52 -10.63
C SER A 153 -0.40 -20.31 -9.25
N GLY A 154 0.41 -20.39 -8.18
CA GLY A 154 -0.01 -20.08 -6.81
C GLY A 154 0.33 -21.18 -5.80
N ARG A 155 0.05 -20.91 -4.52
CA ARG A 155 0.27 -21.89 -3.43
C ARG A 155 -0.70 -23.06 -3.61
N ARG A 156 -0.17 -24.28 -3.72
CA ARG A 156 -1.00 -25.50 -3.73
C ARG A 156 -1.92 -25.52 -2.51
N PRO A 157 -3.19 -25.95 -2.66
CA PRO A 157 -4.11 -26.03 -1.54
C PRO A 157 -3.52 -26.91 -0.43
N GLN A 158 -3.66 -26.50 0.83
CA GLN A 158 -3.06 -27.20 1.97
C GLN A 158 -3.45 -28.68 2.06
N VAL A 159 -4.67 -29.03 1.64
CA VAL A 159 -5.11 -30.43 1.57
C VAL A 159 -4.36 -31.26 0.54
N ALA A 160 -3.85 -30.65 -0.54
CA ALA A 160 -2.96 -31.32 -1.49
C ALA A 160 -1.55 -31.50 -0.90
N THR A 161 -1.09 -30.56 -0.08
CA THR A 161 0.17 -30.71 0.66
C THR A 161 0.10 -31.83 1.70
N ASN A 162 -1.07 -32.02 2.31
CA ASN A 162 -1.29 -33.08 3.31
C ASN A 162 -1.55 -34.48 2.68
N GLY A 163 -1.65 -34.59 1.35
CA GLY A 163 -1.98 -35.84 0.65
C GLY A 163 -3.48 -36.20 0.63
N ASP A 164 -4.35 -35.33 1.16
CA ASP A 164 -5.78 -35.61 1.36
C ASP A 164 -6.65 -35.23 0.15
N LEU A 165 -6.06 -34.74 -0.95
CA LEU A 165 -6.81 -34.13 -2.06
C LEU A 165 -7.87 -35.07 -2.66
N GLU A 166 -7.50 -36.33 -2.94
CA GLU A 166 -8.41 -37.33 -3.50
C GLU A 166 -9.54 -37.70 -2.53
N GLN A 167 -9.23 -37.77 -1.23
CA GLN A 167 -10.22 -38.06 -0.20
C GLN A 167 -11.24 -36.91 -0.07
N VAL A 168 -10.78 -35.66 -0.05
CA VAL A 168 -11.63 -34.47 -0.01
C VAL A 168 -12.54 -34.41 -1.25
N ARG A 169 -12.00 -34.70 -2.44
CA ARG A 169 -12.75 -34.76 -3.69
C ARG A 169 -13.82 -35.84 -3.68
N ARG A 170 -13.48 -37.05 -3.21
CA ARG A 170 -14.43 -38.16 -3.07
C ARG A 170 -15.57 -37.80 -2.13
N GLN A 171 -15.26 -37.33 -0.92
CA GLN A 171 -16.28 -36.98 0.08
C GLN A 171 -17.19 -35.84 -0.39
N TYR A 172 -16.66 -34.88 -1.15
CA TYR A 172 -17.47 -33.83 -1.76
C TYR A 172 -18.47 -34.39 -2.78
N ARG A 173 -18.04 -35.33 -3.65
CA ARG A 173 -18.94 -36.02 -4.59
C ARG A 173 -20.01 -36.87 -3.90
N GLU A 174 -19.69 -37.40 -2.71
CA GLU A 174 -20.63 -38.11 -1.83
C GLU A 174 -21.60 -37.16 -1.10
N GLY A 175 -21.48 -35.84 -1.29
CA GLY A 175 -22.40 -34.82 -0.75
C GLY A 175 -21.91 -34.09 0.50
N ALA A 176 -20.65 -34.29 0.92
CA ALA A 176 -20.12 -33.58 2.08
C ALA A 176 -19.99 -32.06 1.81
N SER A 177 -20.48 -31.24 2.75
CA SER A 177 -20.37 -29.79 2.63
C SER A 177 -18.92 -29.31 2.78
N ILE A 178 -18.58 -28.21 2.10
CA ILE A 178 -17.28 -27.51 2.21
C ILE A 178 -16.93 -27.20 3.69
N ALA A 179 -17.94 -26.85 4.49
CA ALA A 179 -17.75 -26.54 5.90
C ALA A 179 -17.45 -27.80 6.76
N ALA A 180 -18.00 -28.96 6.41
CA ALA A 180 -17.70 -30.22 7.06
C ALA A 180 -16.26 -30.67 6.73
N LEU A 181 -15.90 -30.63 5.45
CA LEU A 181 -14.55 -30.98 4.96
C LEU A 181 -13.46 -30.09 5.58
N ALA A 182 -13.71 -28.78 5.70
CA ALA A 182 -12.77 -27.85 6.32
C ALA A 182 -12.49 -28.19 7.80
N ARG A 183 -13.54 -28.56 8.55
CA ARG A 183 -13.40 -28.96 9.97
C ARG A 183 -12.68 -30.30 10.10
N GLN A 184 -13.06 -31.28 9.28
CA GLN A 184 -12.47 -32.63 9.30
C GLN A 184 -10.97 -32.61 9.01
N HIS A 185 -10.55 -31.87 7.98
CA HIS A 185 -9.14 -31.78 7.57
C HIS A 185 -8.37 -30.65 8.27
N ARG A 186 -8.99 -29.94 9.23
CA ARG A 186 -8.38 -28.82 9.99
C ARG A 186 -7.74 -27.75 9.09
N VAL A 187 -8.38 -27.44 7.97
CA VAL A 187 -7.94 -26.41 7.01
C VAL A 187 -8.99 -25.31 6.88
N SER A 188 -8.60 -24.18 6.30
CA SER A 188 -9.56 -23.12 5.99
C SER A 188 -10.57 -23.56 4.93
N ARG A 189 -11.78 -22.99 4.98
CA ARG A 189 -12.79 -23.17 3.90
C ARG A 189 -12.25 -22.74 2.54
N VAL A 190 -11.36 -21.75 2.50
CA VAL A 190 -10.69 -21.28 1.28
C VAL A 190 -9.82 -22.39 0.70
N ALA A 191 -9.03 -23.10 1.51
CA ALA A 191 -8.19 -24.20 1.06
C ALA A 191 -9.01 -25.36 0.45
N ILE A 192 -10.17 -25.70 1.05
CA ILE A 192 -11.10 -26.69 0.49
C ILE A 192 -11.69 -26.20 -0.83
N ARG A 193 -12.12 -24.93 -0.91
CA ARG A 193 -12.66 -24.35 -2.15
C ARG A 193 -11.63 -24.34 -3.27
N THR A 194 -10.37 -24.00 -2.98
CA THR A 194 -9.28 -24.05 -3.95
C THR A 194 -8.98 -25.48 -4.41
N ALA A 195 -9.10 -26.47 -3.51
CA ALA A 195 -8.90 -27.88 -3.84
C ALA A 195 -10.03 -28.49 -4.69
N LEU A 196 -11.25 -27.96 -4.56
CA LEU A 196 -12.45 -28.39 -5.28
C LEU A 196 -12.80 -27.44 -6.43
N ALA A 197 -11.90 -26.54 -6.84
CA ALA A 197 -12.21 -25.44 -7.76
C ALA A 197 -12.82 -25.91 -9.10
N ASP A 198 -12.45 -27.10 -9.56
CA ASP A 198 -12.93 -27.76 -10.77
C ASP A 198 -14.23 -28.57 -10.59
N LEU A 199 -14.59 -28.92 -9.35
CA LEU A 199 -15.78 -29.71 -9.00
C LEU A 199 -16.92 -28.86 -8.42
N LEU A 200 -16.62 -27.63 -8.02
CA LEU A 200 -17.65 -26.67 -7.66
C LEU A 200 -18.43 -26.37 -8.94
N PRO A 201 -19.78 -26.40 -8.91
CA PRO A 201 -20.56 -25.94 -10.04
C PRO A 201 -20.03 -24.55 -10.40
N ASP A 202 -19.84 -24.30 -11.71
CA ASP A 202 -19.56 -22.96 -12.21
C ASP A 202 -20.45 -22.06 -11.40
N ARG A 203 -19.82 -21.19 -10.60
CA ARG A 203 -20.59 -20.16 -9.94
C ARG A 203 -21.38 -19.56 -11.10
N PRO A 204 -22.73 -19.46 -11.08
CA PRO A 204 -23.32 -18.45 -11.93
C PRO A 204 -22.45 -17.25 -11.64
N GLU A 205 -21.75 -16.72 -12.66
CA GLU A 205 -20.90 -15.55 -12.52
C GLU A 205 -21.67 -14.70 -11.54
N GLN A 206 -21.09 -14.51 -10.35
CA GLN A 206 -21.78 -13.73 -9.34
C GLN A 206 -22.04 -12.43 -10.08
N PRO A 207 -23.30 -12.17 -10.54
CA PRO A 207 -23.53 -11.49 -11.81
C PRO A 207 -22.64 -10.29 -11.75
N ALA A 208 -21.64 -10.23 -12.66
CA ALA A 208 -20.58 -9.21 -12.61
C ALA A 208 -21.28 -7.94 -12.18
N PRO A 209 -20.98 -7.41 -10.97
CA PRO A 209 -21.93 -6.63 -10.16
C PRO A 209 -22.69 -5.77 -11.13
N THR A 210 -23.95 -6.14 -11.38
CA THR A 210 -24.69 -5.59 -12.51
C THR A 210 -24.49 -4.09 -12.42
N ASP A 211 -24.00 -3.49 -13.50
CA ASP A 211 -23.71 -2.06 -13.68
C ASP A 211 -25.02 -1.24 -13.56
N ILE A 212 -25.78 -1.48 -12.49
CA ILE A 212 -26.57 -0.47 -11.84
C ILE A 212 -25.52 0.33 -11.08
N ASP A 213 -25.41 1.57 -11.51
CA ASP A 213 -24.59 2.68 -11.02
C ASP A 213 -24.77 2.94 -9.51
N GLU A 214 -24.60 1.92 -8.66
CA GLU A 214 -24.66 2.03 -7.22
C GLU A 214 -23.24 2.26 -6.68
N PRO A 215 -22.91 3.51 -6.34
CA PRO A 215 -21.58 3.84 -5.89
C PRO A 215 -21.25 3.08 -4.61
N ARG A 216 -20.07 2.44 -4.59
CA ARG A 216 -19.61 1.61 -3.47
C ARG A 216 -19.80 2.35 -2.14
N PRO A 217 -20.29 1.66 -1.08
CA PRO A 217 -20.49 2.29 0.21
C PRO A 217 -19.15 2.80 0.75
N ILE A 218 -19.13 4.07 1.13
CA ILE A 218 -17.98 4.72 1.75
C ILE A 218 -18.26 4.88 3.24
N ARG A 219 -17.19 4.93 4.04
CA ARG A 219 -17.29 5.16 5.47
C ARG A 219 -16.91 6.59 5.80
N ILE A 220 -17.82 7.34 6.40
CA ILE A 220 -17.58 8.72 6.82
C ILE A 220 -17.82 8.86 8.32
N GLU A 221 -16.89 9.52 9.01
CA GLU A 221 -17.08 9.96 10.38
C GLU A 221 -17.98 11.20 10.41
N MET A 222 -19.17 11.07 10.98
CA MET A 222 -20.16 12.13 11.18
C MET A 222 -19.98 12.77 12.56
N PRO A 223 -19.90 14.11 12.68
CA PRO A 223 -19.88 14.78 13.98
C PRO A 223 -21.17 14.54 14.77
N GLY A 224 -21.08 14.32 16.09
CA GLY A 224 -22.23 13.97 16.93
C GLY A 224 -23.36 15.00 16.94
N LYS A 225 -23.06 16.30 16.81
CA LYS A 225 -24.09 17.35 16.68
C LYS A 225 -24.95 17.18 15.43
N LEU A 226 -24.32 16.83 14.31
CA LEU A 226 -25.02 16.56 13.05
C LEU A 226 -25.81 15.25 13.13
N ALA A 227 -25.22 14.20 13.70
CA ALA A 227 -25.91 12.93 13.94
C ALA A 227 -27.15 13.11 14.85
N HIS A 228 -27.02 13.91 15.90
CA HIS A 228 -28.12 14.20 16.82
C HIS A 228 -29.26 14.96 16.14
N HIS A 229 -28.94 15.98 15.34
CA HIS A 229 -29.94 16.71 14.56
C HIS A 229 -30.73 15.77 13.62
N LEU A 230 -30.02 14.93 12.86
CA LEU A 230 -30.64 13.96 11.94
C LEU A 230 -31.47 12.90 12.66
N THR A 231 -31.03 12.45 13.84
CA THR A 231 -31.78 11.49 14.65
C THR A 231 -33.02 12.13 15.30
N ALA A 232 -33.00 13.45 15.56
CA ALA A 232 -34.15 14.19 16.06
C ALA A 232 -35.18 14.53 14.97
N HIS A 233 -34.74 14.59 13.71
CA HIS A 233 -35.58 14.94 12.54
C HIS A 233 -35.71 13.76 11.57
N THR A 234 -35.90 12.54 12.10
CA THR A 234 -36.00 11.32 11.27
C THR A 234 -37.20 11.30 10.34
N ALA A 235 -38.21 12.16 10.57
CA ALA A 235 -39.37 12.30 9.69
C ALA A 235 -38.99 12.84 8.30
N ASP A 236 -37.88 13.59 8.21
CA ASP A 236 -37.38 14.19 6.97
C ASP A 236 -36.44 13.25 6.19
N LEU A 237 -36.28 12.01 6.67
CA LEU A 237 -35.35 11.01 6.13
C LEU A 237 -36.08 9.82 5.50
N GLY A 238 -35.58 9.38 4.34
CA GLY A 238 -35.98 8.12 3.73
C GLY A 238 -35.58 6.89 4.56
N GLU A 239 -36.11 5.73 4.18
CA GLU A 239 -35.86 4.47 4.92
C GLU A 239 -34.37 4.07 4.91
N THR A 240 -33.69 4.33 3.79
CA THR A 240 -32.26 4.03 3.60
C THR A 240 -31.35 4.90 4.46
N GLU A 241 -31.66 6.18 4.60
CA GLU A 241 -30.95 7.14 5.46
C GLU A 241 -31.15 6.77 6.93
N ARG A 242 -32.39 6.44 7.32
CA ARG A 242 -32.72 6.00 8.68
C ARG A 242 -32.00 4.70 9.04
N HIS A 243 -31.92 3.76 8.10
CA HIS A 243 -31.17 2.53 8.27
C HIS A 243 -29.67 2.79 8.44
N ALA A 244 -29.07 3.64 7.59
CA ALA A 244 -27.66 4.01 7.67
C ALA A 244 -27.27 4.70 9.00
N LEU A 245 -28.16 5.54 9.55
CA LEU A 245 -27.94 6.16 10.86
C LEU A 245 -28.04 5.15 12.01
N ARG A 246 -28.99 4.20 11.93
CA ARG A 246 -29.18 3.14 12.92
C ARG A 246 -28.01 2.15 12.98
N ASP A 247 -27.49 1.78 11.81
CA ASP A 247 -26.35 0.87 11.69
C ASP A 247 -25.00 1.57 11.95
N GLY A 248 -25.01 2.90 12.08
CA GLY A 248 -23.85 3.70 12.39
C GLY A 248 -23.21 3.32 13.72
N ARG A 249 -21.87 3.19 13.73
CA ARG A 249 -21.12 2.87 14.95
C ARG A 249 -20.70 4.14 15.67
N GLN A 250 -21.22 4.35 16.88
CA GLN A 250 -20.83 5.48 17.72
C GLN A 250 -19.41 5.30 18.30
N ILE A 251 -18.60 6.37 18.26
CA ILE A 251 -17.27 6.45 18.88
C ILE A 251 -17.25 7.65 19.81
N ARG A 252 -16.95 7.41 21.10
CA ARG A 252 -16.84 8.49 22.10
C ARG A 252 -15.47 9.18 22.00
N ARG A 253 -15.45 10.51 22.01
CA ARG A 253 -14.24 11.34 22.05
C ARG A 253 -14.43 12.48 23.06
N GLY A 254 -13.82 12.36 24.24
CA GLY A 254 -13.96 13.34 25.32
C GLY A 254 -15.42 13.54 25.75
N GLN A 255 -15.88 14.80 25.82
CA GLN A 255 -17.27 15.17 26.15
C GLN A 255 -18.27 15.01 24.98
N GLY A 256 -17.84 14.44 23.84
CA GLY A 256 -18.67 14.27 22.64
C GLY A 256 -18.57 12.89 22.01
N TYR A 257 -19.31 12.69 20.91
CA TYR A 257 -19.23 11.48 20.09
C TYR A 257 -19.16 11.82 18.60
N SER A 258 -18.65 10.87 17.82
CA SER A 258 -18.83 10.82 16.37
C SER A 258 -19.55 9.53 15.99
N LEU A 259 -20.24 9.54 14.86
CA LEU A 259 -20.96 8.39 14.32
C LEU A 259 -20.27 7.95 13.03
N HIS A 260 -19.76 6.73 12.98
CA HIS A 260 -19.19 6.16 11.76
C HIS A 260 -20.33 5.54 10.94
N VAL A 261 -20.69 6.21 9.84
CA VAL A 261 -21.74 5.77 8.92
C VAL A 261 -21.08 5.18 7.68
N THR A 262 -21.50 3.98 7.29
CA THR A 262 -21.03 3.31 6.07
C THR A 262 -22.22 3.20 5.11
N ALA A 263 -22.23 4.03 4.07
CA ALA A 263 -23.34 4.07 3.11
C ALA A 263 -22.86 4.52 1.72
N PRO A 264 -23.62 4.27 0.65
CA PRO A 264 -23.33 4.85 -0.67
C PRO A 264 -23.20 6.38 -0.62
N PRO A 265 -22.34 6.99 -1.46
CA PRO A 265 -22.19 8.44 -1.55
C PRO A 265 -23.49 9.23 -1.67
N HIS A 266 -24.49 8.74 -2.41
CA HIS A 266 -25.79 9.42 -2.54
C HIS A 266 -26.57 9.47 -1.22
N ILE A 267 -26.48 8.44 -0.37
CA ILE A 267 -27.06 8.44 0.98
C ILE A 267 -26.36 9.46 1.87
N HIS A 268 -25.04 9.58 1.77
CA HIS A 268 -24.29 10.61 2.48
C HIS A 268 -24.67 12.03 2.02
N GLN A 269 -24.92 12.24 0.73
CA GLN A 269 -25.42 13.50 0.20
C GLN A 269 -26.84 13.82 0.71
N ALA A 270 -27.73 12.83 0.74
CA ALA A 270 -29.09 12.99 1.29
C ALA A 270 -29.06 13.35 2.79
N LEU A 271 -28.21 12.69 3.59
CA LEU A 271 -28.00 13.01 5.01
C LEU A 271 -27.42 14.41 5.21
N LEU A 272 -26.53 14.86 4.32
CA LEU A 272 -25.99 16.22 4.37
C LEU A 272 -27.06 17.26 4.01
N ALA A 273 -27.89 17.00 2.99
CA ALA A 273 -28.99 17.87 2.58
C ALA A 273 -30.04 18.01 3.71
N ALA A 274 -30.43 16.90 4.34
CA ALA A 274 -31.33 16.93 5.49
C ALA A 274 -30.75 17.71 6.70
N ALA A 275 -29.43 17.86 6.77
CA ALA A 275 -28.75 18.64 7.81
C ALA A 275 -28.47 20.11 7.40
N GLU A 276 -28.94 20.58 6.25
CA GLU A 276 -28.76 21.96 5.76
C GLU A 276 -29.18 23.05 6.77
N PRO A 277 -30.23 22.89 7.60
CA PRO A 277 -30.56 23.87 8.64
C PRO A 277 -29.40 24.17 9.61
N LEU A 278 -28.51 23.20 9.85
CA LEU A 278 -27.33 23.41 10.70
C LEU A 278 -26.29 24.35 10.06
N ALA A 279 -26.27 24.47 8.73
CA ALA A 279 -25.39 25.40 8.02
C ALA A 279 -25.70 26.86 8.37
N HIS A 280 -26.97 27.15 8.67
CA HIS A 280 -27.51 28.47 8.98
C HIS A 280 -27.85 28.66 10.47
N SER A 281 -27.52 27.67 11.32
CA SER A 281 -27.77 27.73 12.76
C SER A 281 -27.04 28.91 13.43
N THR A 282 -27.72 29.55 14.40
CA THR A 282 -27.14 30.61 15.24
C THR A 282 -25.96 30.08 16.08
N ALA A 283 -25.95 28.79 16.41
CA ALA A 283 -24.88 28.15 17.16
C ALA A 283 -23.64 27.87 16.28
N ALA A 284 -22.47 28.38 16.70
CA ALA A 284 -21.21 28.15 15.99
C ALA A 284 -20.82 26.66 15.91
N ALA A 285 -21.19 25.86 16.92
CA ALA A 285 -20.91 24.43 16.97
C ALA A 285 -21.66 23.63 15.89
N ASP A 286 -22.89 24.02 15.57
CA ASP A 286 -23.73 23.38 14.57
C ASP A 286 -23.21 23.66 13.16
N ARG A 287 -22.89 24.92 12.87
CA ARG A 287 -22.25 25.32 11.61
C ARG A 287 -20.91 24.63 11.40
N LYS A 288 -20.12 24.45 12.46
CA LYS A 288 -18.87 23.70 12.43
C LYS A 288 -19.10 22.21 12.15
N ALA A 289 -20.10 21.59 12.76
CA ALA A 289 -20.44 20.19 12.54
C ALA A 289 -20.88 19.92 11.09
N TYR A 290 -21.73 20.78 10.53
CA TYR A 290 -22.13 20.73 9.12
C TYR A 290 -20.93 20.83 8.17
N ARG A 291 -20.07 21.84 8.39
CA ARG A 291 -18.86 22.05 7.57
C ARG A 291 -17.93 20.84 7.60
N ILE A 292 -17.65 20.30 8.77
CA ILE A 292 -16.77 19.12 8.92
C ILE A 292 -17.32 17.92 8.13
N TYR A 293 -18.63 17.68 8.19
CA TYR A 293 -19.21 16.53 7.48
C TYR A 293 -19.17 16.72 5.96
N ARG A 294 -19.53 17.92 5.48
CA ARG A 294 -19.40 18.30 4.07
C ARG A 294 -17.97 18.15 3.56
N ASP A 295 -16.99 18.71 4.29
CA ASP A 295 -15.59 18.70 3.86
C ASP A 295 -15.04 17.26 3.80
N ARG A 296 -15.47 16.38 4.72
CA ARG A 296 -15.12 14.94 4.70
C ARG A 296 -15.74 14.21 3.52
N LEU A 297 -16.94 14.59 3.10
CA LEU A 297 -17.60 14.04 1.91
C LEU A 297 -16.88 14.46 0.62
N THR A 298 -16.37 15.70 0.55
CA THR A 298 -15.66 16.22 -0.62
C THR A 298 -14.20 15.78 -0.74
N GLN A 299 -13.54 15.40 0.37
CA GLN A 299 -12.12 14.98 0.39
C GLN A 299 -11.90 13.48 0.09
N GLN A 300 -12.94 12.71 -0.20
CA GLN A 300 -12.79 11.33 -0.65
C GLN A 300 -12.17 11.31 -2.07
N PRO A 301 -11.14 10.49 -2.34
CA PRO A 301 -10.57 10.40 -3.69
C PRO A 301 -11.66 9.90 -4.65
N PRO A 302 -11.72 10.41 -5.90
CA PRO A 302 -12.59 9.83 -6.90
C PRO A 302 -12.20 8.35 -7.06
N GLY A 303 -13.13 7.45 -6.77
CA GLY A 303 -12.98 6.05 -7.12
C GLY A 303 -12.69 5.99 -8.62
N LEU A 304 -11.65 5.25 -9.00
CA LEU A 304 -11.23 5.00 -10.38
C LEU A 304 -12.44 4.72 -11.27
N THR A 305 -12.95 5.76 -11.95
CA THR A 305 -13.90 5.64 -13.03
C THR A 305 -13.15 4.99 -14.18
N GLY A 306 -13.61 3.81 -14.57
CA GLY A 306 -13.13 3.10 -15.73
C GLY A 306 -13.08 4.03 -16.93
N THR A 307 -11.90 4.13 -17.51
CA THR A 307 -11.67 4.69 -18.84
C THR A 307 -12.48 3.86 -19.84
N GLN A 308 -13.63 4.36 -20.29
CA GLN A 308 -14.23 3.95 -21.55
C GLN A 308 -13.87 4.95 -22.64
N ARG A 309 -13.00 4.46 -23.54
CA ARG A 309 -12.93 4.66 -24.99
C ARG A 309 -12.86 6.09 -25.57
N ALA A 310 -11.75 6.34 -26.25
CA ALA A 310 -11.74 6.30 -27.71
C ALA A 310 -10.65 5.31 -28.16
#